data_AF-A0A260ZFD8-F1
#
_entry.id   AF-A0A260ZFD8-F1
#
_cell.length_a   1.000
_cell.length_b   1.000
_cell.length_c   1.000
_cell.angle_alpha   90.00
_cell.angle_beta   90.00
_cell.angle_gamma   90.00
#
_symmetry.space_group_name_H-M   'P 1'
#
loop_
_entity.id
_entity.type
_entity.pdbx_description
1 polymer ?
#
loop_
_entity_poly.entity_id
_entity_poly.type
_entity_poly.pdbx_seq_one_letter_code
_entity_poly.pdbx_strand_id
1 'polypeptide(L)'
;MEYYEHSNYGIDWTEYHKLFPNETRSPTINRFSKIVVLQTLLKVGFEKQEPIVLSKLWRTMIEQERWKGVCDTYKKHFRGSLAHKIEKLYFIELKYRALLLFVSSVRVTDAFKKKLEEDQCICRYDEHNRIVWIRSDCNEISVEGEHR
;
A
#
# COMPACT_ATOMS: atom_id res chain seq x y z
N MET A 1 -14.44 -1.36 15.04
CA MET A 1 -13.39 -1.88 14.12
C MET A 1 -12.10 -1.22 14.54
N GLU A 2 -11.41 -1.86 15.49
CA GLU A 2 -10.26 -1.29 16.22
C GLU A 2 -9.12 -2.32 16.34
N TYR A 3 -9.06 -3.30 15.44
CA TYR A 3 -8.05 -4.33 15.48
C TYR A 3 -7.30 -4.37 14.14
N TYR A 4 -5.98 -4.21 14.23
CA TYR A 4 -5.02 -4.59 13.20
C TYR A 4 -3.93 -5.43 13.87
N GLU A 5 -3.26 -6.26 13.10
CA GLU A 5 -2.15 -7.07 13.60
C GLU A 5 -0.92 -6.19 13.81
N HIS A 6 -0.48 -6.05 15.06
CA HIS A 6 0.57 -5.07 15.40
C HIS A 6 1.92 -5.44 14.79
N SER A 7 2.19 -6.74 14.65
CA SER A 7 3.34 -7.29 13.96
C SER A 7 2.84 -8.22 12.85
N ASN A 8 2.77 -7.69 11.63
CA ASN A 8 2.36 -8.44 10.44
C ASN A 8 3.42 -8.26 9.35
N TYR A 9 3.80 -9.36 8.69
CA TYR A 9 4.93 -9.44 7.74
C TYR A 9 6.28 -8.97 8.33
N GLY A 10 6.48 -9.13 9.65
CA GLY A 10 7.68 -8.64 10.34
C GLY A 10 7.74 -7.12 10.50
N ILE A 11 6.67 -6.40 10.18
CA ILE A 11 6.58 -4.94 10.27
C ILE A 11 5.91 -4.55 11.58
N ASP A 12 6.54 -3.65 12.35
CA ASP A 12 5.92 -3.00 13.51
C ASP A 12 4.98 -1.87 13.05
N TRP A 13 3.68 -2.17 13.01
CA TRP A 13 2.66 -1.21 12.57
C TRP A 13 2.36 -0.11 13.60
N THR A 14 2.87 -0.23 14.83
CA THR A 14 2.73 0.84 15.83
C THR A 14 3.52 2.09 15.42
N GLU A 15 4.58 1.93 14.62
CA GLU A 15 5.36 3.03 14.03
C GLU A 15 4.51 3.95 13.15
N TYR A 16 3.46 3.44 12.51
CA TYR A 16 2.53 4.27 11.75
C TYR A 16 1.90 5.35 12.64
N HIS A 17 1.53 5.01 13.87
CA HIS A 17 0.96 5.97 14.81
C HIS A 17 1.97 7.02 15.28
N LYS A 18 3.26 6.66 15.37
CA LYS A 18 4.34 7.58 15.72
C LYS A 18 4.63 8.57 14.60
N LEU A 19 4.61 8.12 13.33
CA LEU A 19 4.79 8.99 12.17
C LEU A 19 3.62 9.95 11.95
N PHE A 20 2.40 9.51 12.28
CA PHE A 20 1.19 10.30 12.05
C PHE A 20 0.39 10.48 13.35
N PRO A 21 0.90 11.23 14.34
CA PRO A 21 0.24 11.40 15.63
C PRO A 21 -1.08 12.18 15.52
N ASN A 22 -1.14 13.12 14.57
CA ASN A 22 -2.23 14.08 14.41
C ASN A 22 -3.29 13.69 13.38
N GLU A 23 -3.17 12.52 12.74
CA GLU A 23 -4.21 12.08 11.79
C GLU A 23 -5.53 11.82 12.53
N THR A 24 -6.55 12.56 12.12
CA THR A 24 -7.84 12.69 12.80
C THR A 24 -8.55 11.36 13.03
N ARG A 25 -9.26 11.30 14.16
CA ARG A 25 -10.17 10.21 14.54
C ARG A 25 -11.52 10.40 13.84
N SER A 26 -11.57 10.34 12.50
CA SER A 26 -12.88 10.20 11.85
C SER A 26 -13.46 8.82 12.20
N PRO A 27 -14.77 8.72 12.48
CA PRO A 27 -15.43 7.44 12.79
C PRO A 27 -15.43 6.49 11.58
N THR A 28 -15.12 6.98 10.39
CA THR A 28 -15.14 6.23 9.13
C THR A 28 -13.74 5.95 8.59
N ILE A 29 -12.84 6.94 8.66
CA ILE A 29 -11.46 6.80 8.22
C ILE A 29 -10.53 7.35 9.29
N ASN A 30 -9.87 6.44 9.99
CA ASN A 30 -8.88 6.75 11.02
C ASN A 30 -7.57 6.01 10.74
N ARG A 31 -6.58 6.18 11.62
CA ARG A 31 -5.28 5.51 11.48
C ARG A 31 -5.38 3.98 11.44
N PHE A 32 -6.27 3.37 12.22
CA PHE A 32 -6.49 1.92 12.20
C PHE A 32 -6.95 1.46 10.82
N SER A 33 -7.95 2.12 10.24
CA SER A 33 -8.43 1.80 8.89
C SER A 33 -7.33 1.94 7.83
N LYS A 34 -6.42 2.91 7.96
CA LYS A 34 -5.30 3.05 7.03
C LYS A 34 -4.31 1.90 7.15
N ILE A 35 -3.99 1.48 8.38
CA ILE A 35 -3.12 0.33 8.62
C ILE A 35 -3.74 -0.93 8.02
N VAL A 36 -5.04 -1.18 8.27
CA VAL A 36 -5.73 -2.34 7.68
C VAL A 36 -5.65 -2.32 6.17
N VAL A 37 -5.91 -1.18 5.51
CA VAL A 37 -5.76 -1.06 4.05
C VAL A 37 -4.35 -1.44 3.58
N LEU A 38 -3.31 -0.96 4.26
CA LEU A 38 -1.93 -1.28 3.90
C LEU A 38 -1.62 -2.78 4.10
N GLN A 39 -2.07 -3.37 5.21
CA GLN A 39 -1.93 -4.80 5.47
C GLN A 39 -2.66 -5.65 4.42
N THR A 40 -3.88 -5.26 4.05
CA THR A 40 -4.65 -5.96 3.00
C THR A 40 -3.96 -5.86 1.65
N LEU A 41 -3.41 -4.69 1.30
CA LEU A 41 -2.65 -4.52 0.05
C LEU A 41 -1.38 -5.39 0.02
N LEU A 42 -0.64 -5.47 1.14
CA LEU A 42 0.50 -6.38 1.25
C LEU A 42 0.08 -7.84 1.11
N LYS A 43 -0.97 -8.25 1.83
CA LYS A 43 -1.52 -9.61 1.74
C LYS A 43 -1.84 -9.98 0.30
N VAL A 44 -2.55 -9.10 -0.40
CA VAL A 44 -2.89 -9.30 -1.81
C VAL A 44 -1.63 -9.35 -2.69
N GLY A 45 -0.64 -8.50 -2.41
CA GLY A 45 0.63 -8.51 -3.13
C GLY A 45 1.38 -9.82 -3.00
N PHE A 46 1.44 -10.39 -1.79
CA PHE A 46 2.08 -11.68 -1.55
C PHE A 46 1.28 -12.85 -2.15
N GLU A 47 -0.05 -12.82 -2.04
CA GLU A 47 -0.91 -13.94 -2.48
C GLU A 47 -1.16 -13.97 -3.99
N LYS A 48 -1.41 -12.81 -4.61
CA LYS A 48 -1.82 -12.72 -6.02
C LYS A 48 -0.72 -12.25 -6.95
N GLN A 49 0.24 -11.49 -6.44
CA GLN A 49 1.39 -10.98 -7.21
C GLN A 49 0.99 -10.17 -8.47
N GLU A 50 -0.23 -9.63 -8.51
CA GLU A 50 -0.76 -8.82 -9.61
C GLU A 50 -1.37 -7.51 -9.10
N PRO A 51 -1.36 -6.43 -9.92
CA PRO A 51 -2.06 -5.19 -9.60
C PRO A 51 -3.57 -5.42 -9.46
N ILE A 52 -4.20 -4.79 -8.46
CA ILE A 52 -5.63 -4.95 -8.24
C ILE A 52 -6.45 -3.77 -8.72
N VAL A 53 -7.68 -4.10 -9.10
CA VAL A 53 -8.73 -3.11 -9.27
C VAL A 53 -9.19 -2.65 -7.88
N LEU A 54 -8.66 -1.50 -7.40
CA LEU A 54 -8.97 -0.94 -6.08
C LEU A 54 -10.48 -0.85 -5.80
N SER A 55 -11.33 -0.59 -6.81
CA SER A 55 -12.78 -0.53 -6.61
C SER A 55 -13.38 -1.85 -6.13
N LYS A 56 -12.82 -3.00 -6.55
CA LYS A 56 -13.23 -4.32 -6.05
C LYS A 56 -12.83 -4.50 -4.59
N LEU A 57 -11.61 -4.10 -4.23
CA LEU A 57 -11.11 -4.15 -2.85
C LEU A 57 -12.02 -3.36 -1.89
N TRP A 58 -12.40 -2.13 -2.26
CA TRP A 58 -13.27 -1.31 -1.42
C TRP A 58 -14.67 -1.89 -1.26
N ARG A 59 -15.24 -2.51 -2.30
CA ARG A 59 -16.52 -3.22 -2.18
C ARG A 59 -16.41 -4.38 -1.20
N THR A 60 -15.35 -5.19 -1.30
CA THR A 60 -15.08 -6.29 -0.37
C THR A 60 -15.00 -5.81 1.08
N MET A 61 -14.23 -4.75 1.38
CA MET A 61 -14.13 -4.21 2.74
C MET A 61 -15.48 -3.70 3.27
N ILE A 62 -16.28 -3.03 2.44
CA ILE A 62 -17.58 -2.49 2.87
C ILE A 62 -18.60 -3.60 3.08
N GLU A 63 -18.72 -4.54 2.13
CA GLU A 63 -19.77 -5.56 2.11
C GLU A 63 -19.45 -6.74 3.03
N GLN A 64 -18.20 -7.22 3.02
CA GLN A 64 -17.81 -8.42 3.75
C GLN A 64 -17.27 -8.09 5.14
N GLU A 65 -16.41 -7.08 5.24
CA GLU A 65 -15.82 -6.65 6.52
C GLU A 65 -16.66 -5.59 7.25
N ARG A 66 -17.80 -5.20 6.68
CA ARG A 66 -18.79 -4.28 7.28
C ARG A 66 -18.21 -2.91 7.63
N TRP A 67 -17.32 -2.39 6.80
CA TRP A 67 -16.82 -1.02 6.94
C TRP A 67 -17.96 -0.01 6.69
N LYS A 68 -18.01 1.05 7.50
CA LYS A 68 -19.04 2.10 7.38
C LYS A 68 -18.74 3.03 6.19
N GLY A 69 -19.76 3.48 5.46
CA GLY A 69 -19.59 4.46 4.39
C GLY A 69 -19.64 3.85 2.99
N VAL A 70 -19.23 4.61 1.98
CA VAL A 70 -19.35 4.25 0.56
C VAL A 70 -17.97 4.18 -0.11
N CYS A 71 -17.85 3.37 -1.18
CA CYS A 71 -16.56 3.14 -1.85
C CYS A 71 -15.83 4.43 -2.22
N ASP A 72 -16.55 5.44 -2.68
CA ASP A 72 -15.95 6.69 -3.17
C ASP A 72 -15.26 7.49 -2.05
N THR A 73 -15.76 7.39 -0.82
CA THR A 73 -15.12 8.00 0.36
C THR A 73 -13.72 7.41 0.57
N TYR A 74 -13.59 6.08 0.52
CA TYR A 74 -12.31 5.40 0.68
C TYR A 74 -11.37 5.59 -0.50
N LYS A 75 -11.87 5.53 -1.74
CA LYS A 75 -11.07 5.82 -2.94
C LYS A 75 -10.49 7.23 -2.90
N LYS A 76 -11.33 8.23 -2.61
CA LYS A 76 -10.91 9.63 -2.52
C LYS A 76 -9.86 9.81 -1.43
N HIS A 77 -10.08 9.18 -0.28
CA HIS A 77 -9.13 9.24 0.82
C HIS A 77 -7.80 8.56 0.52
N PHE A 78 -7.83 7.36 -0.08
CA PHE A 78 -6.62 6.65 -0.47
C PHE A 78 -5.78 7.50 -1.43
N ARG A 79 -6.40 7.99 -2.52
CA ARG A 79 -5.72 8.83 -3.53
C ARG A 79 -5.22 10.15 -2.96
N GLY A 80 -6.04 10.83 -2.15
CA GLY A 80 -5.73 12.14 -1.61
C GLY A 80 -4.83 12.13 -0.37
N SER A 81 -4.71 11.01 0.34
CA SER A 81 -4.04 10.95 1.65
C SER A 81 -3.04 9.81 1.79
N LEU A 82 -3.44 8.57 1.53
CA LEU A 82 -2.61 7.41 1.89
C LEU A 82 -1.57 7.08 0.82
N ALA A 83 -1.95 7.14 -0.46
CA ALA A 83 -1.10 6.77 -1.59
C ALA A 83 0.24 7.52 -1.61
N HIS A 84 0.20 8.85 -1.41
CA HIS A 84 1.39 9.69 -1.42
C HIS A 84 2.30 9.51 -0.19
N LYS A 85 1.84 8.79 0.84
CA LYS A 85 2.61 8.51 2.05
C LYS A 85 3.37 7.21 1.97
N ILE A 86 2.99 6.28 1.08
CA ILE A 86 3.56 4.94 0.98
C ILE A 86 5.10 5.01 0.88
N GLU A 87 5.63 5.84 -0.01
CA GLU A 87 7.08 6.03 -0.18
C GLU A 87 7.79 6.50 1.10
N LYS A 88 7.08 7.18 2.00
CA LYS A 88 7.58 7.78 3.26
C LYS A 88 7.34 6.91 4.50
N LEU A 89 6.78 5.70 4.35
CA LEU A 89 6.59 4.76 5.45
C LEU A 89 7.92 4.06 5.77
N TYR A 90 8.89 4.77 6.33
CA TYR A 90 10.27 4.28 6.51
C TYR A 90 10.40 3.08 7.46
N PHE A 91 9.40 2.82 8.30
CA PHE A 91 9.32 1.62 9.13
C PHE A 91 8.99 0.34 8.33
N ILE A 92 8.63 0.50 7.05
CA ILE A 92 8.40 -0.59 6.11
C ILE A 92 9.61 -0.70 5.19
N GLU A 93 10.13 -1.90 5.01
CA GLU A 93 11.22 -2.18 4.06
C GLU A 93 10.88 -1.67 2.65
N LEU A 94 11.92 -1.25 1.93
CA LEU A 94 11.77 -0.56 0.65
C LEU A 94 11.05 -1.44 -0.39
N LYS A 95 11.38 -2.74 -0.44
CA LYS A 95 10.72 -3.75 -1.28
C LYS A 95 9.22 -3.88 -1.00
N TYR A 96 8.78 -3.85 0.26
CA TYR A 96 7.36 -3.91 0.61
C TYR A 96 6.61 -2.62 0.27
N ARG A 97 7.27 -1.46 0.37
CA ARG A 97 6.72 -0.20 -0.17
C ARG A 97 6.57 -0.24 -1.69
N ALA A 98 7.53 -0.82 -2.40
CA ALA A 98 7.40 -1.04 -3.85
C ALA A 98 6.22 -1.95 -4.18
N LEU A 99 6.05 -3.06 -3.44
CA LEU A 99 4.91 -3.98 -3.60
C LEU A 99 3.57 -3.28 -3.36
N LEU A 100 3.47 -2.45 -2.30
CA LEU A 100 2.28 -1.63 -2.05
C LEU A 100 1.94 -0.72 -3.24
N LEU A 101 2.94 -0.05 -3.81
CA LEU A 101 2.76 0.85 -4.97
C LEU A 101 2.35 0.08 -6.24
N PHE A 102 2.96 -1.09 -6.47
CA PHE A 102 2.62 -2.00 -7.56
C PHE A 102 1.17 -2.49 -7.45
N VAL A 103 0.79 -3.10 -6.32
CA VAL A 103 -0.54 -3.67 -6.13
C VAL A 103 -1.63 -2.60 -6.26
N SER A 104 -1.37 -1.39 -5.76
CA SER A 104 -2.34 -0.30 -5.76
C SER A 104 -2.30 0.60 -7.01
N SER A 105 -1.47 0.28 -7.99
CA SER A 105 -1.30 1.04 -9.24
C SER A 105 -0.99 2.52 -9.02
N VAL A 106 -0.23 2.83 -7.96
CA VAL A 106 0.12 4.20 -7.59
C VAL A 106 1.38 4.63 -8.35
N ARG A 107 1.39 5.90 -8.80
CA ARG A 107 2.54 6.49 -9.47
C ARG A 107 3.70 6.66 -8.48
N VAL A 108 4.90 6.43 -8.98
CA VAL A 108 6.14 6.50 -8.20
C VAL A 108 6.91 7.76 -8.55
N THR A 109 7.41 8.45 -7.53
CA THR A 109 8.25 9.63 -7.71
C THR A 109 9.66 9.24 -8.16
N ASP A 110 10.30 10.07 -8.98
CA ASP A 110 11.67 9.79 -9.45
C ASP A 110 12.68 9.67 -8.28
N ALA A 111 12.44 10.39 -7.19
CA ALA A 111 13.23 10.26 -5.97
C ALA A 111 13.13 8.87 -5.32
N PHE A 112 11.95 8.24 -5.37
CA PHE A 112 11.76 6.89 -4.86
C PHE A 112 12.31 5.82 -5.82
N LYS A 113 12.20 6.03 -7.13
CA LYS A 113 12.86 5.16 -8.14
C LYS A 113 14.36 5.06 -7.89
N LYS A 114 15.01 6.19 -7.64
CA LYS A 114 16.44 6.25 -7.36
C LYS A 114 16.82 5.48 -6.09
N LYS A 115 16.00 5.58 -5.03
CA LYS A 115 16.17 4.80 -3.81
C LYS A 115 16.02 3.29 -4.03
N LEU A 116 15.10 2.87 -4.89
CA LEU A 116 14.92 1.46 -5.28
C LEU A 116 16.17 0.92 -5.98
N GLU A 117 16.74 1.68 -6.90
CA GLU A 117 17.98 1.30 -7.60
C GLU A 117 19.18 1.22 -6.65
N GLU A 118 19.33 2.19 -5.74
CA GLU A 118 20.40 2.22 -4.72
C GLU A 118 20.33 1.01 -3.76
N ASP A 119 19.12 0.55 -3.44
CA ASP A 119 18.83 -0.62 -2.58
C ASP A 119 18.82 -1.95 -3.37
N GLN A 120 19.27 -1.95 -4.63
CA GLN A 120 19.28 -3.11 -5.53
C GLN A 120 17.90 -3.77 -5.76
N CYS A 121 16.81 -3.02 -5.55
CA CYS A 121 15.44 -3.42 -5.85
C CYS A 121 15.06 -2.94 -7.26
N ILE A 122 15.18 -3.82 -8.24
CA ILE A 122 15.02 -3.46 -9.64
C ILE A 122 13.54 -3.37 -9.99
N CYS A 123 13.12 -2.25 -10.57
CA CYS A 123 11.74 -2.03 -10.99
C CYS A 123 11.66 -1.61 -12.46
N ARG A 124 10.55 -1.95 -13.13
CA ARG A 124 10.16 -1.35 -14.42
C ARG A 124 8.88 -0.56 -14.26
N TYR A 125 8.72 0.46 -15.08
CA TYR A 125 7.61 1.39 -15.00
C TYR A 125 6.90 1.53 -16.35
N ASP A 126 5.60 1.79 -16.31
CA ASP A 126 4.82 2.17 -17.49
C ASP A 126 4.93 3.67 -17.83
N GLU A 127 4.24 4.11 -18.88
CA GLU A 127 4.17 5.50 -19.34
C GLU A 127 3.57 6.47 -18.30
N HIS A 128 2.95 5.94 -17.25
CA HIS A 128 2.35 6.70 -16.17
C HIS A 128 3.18 6.68 -14.88
N ASN A 129 4.42 6.19 -14.93
CA ASN A 129 5.31 6.02 -13.78
C ASN A 129 4.77 5.06 -12.71
N ARG A 130 3.93 4.09 -13.08
CA ARG A 130 3.48 3.03 -12.17
C ARG A 130 4.40 1.83 -12.34
N ILE A 131 4.70 1.13 -11.24
CA ILE A 131 5.55 -0.06 -11.28
C ILE A 131 4.80 -1.20 -11.97
N VAL A 132 5.34 -1.79 -13.03
CA VAL A 132 4.75 -2.97 -13.70
C VAL A 132 5.54 -4.26 -13.44
N TRP A 133 6.74 -4.13 -12.88
CA TRP A 133 7.59 -5.27 -12.55
C TRP A 133 8.51 -4.91 -11.37
N ILE A 134 8.70 -5.84 -10.44
CA ILE A 134 9.62 -5.72 -9.30
C ILE A 134 10.46 -6.99 -9.21
N ARG A 135 11.75 -6.83 -8.93
CA ARG A 135 12.62 -7.87 -8.41
C ARG A 135 13.48 -7.32 -7.28
N SER A 136 13.24 -7.81 -6.06
CA SER A 136 14.11 -7.53 -4.91
C SER A 136 15.41 -8.31 -4.98
N ASP A 137 16.47 -7.77 -4.39
CA ASP A 137 17.80 -8.39 -4.23
C ASP A 137 17.76 -9.81 -3.64
N CYS A 138 16.95 -10.02 -2.61
CA CYS A 138 16.73 -11.28 -1.91
C CYS A 138 15.75 -12.23 -2.62
N ASN A 139 15.21 -11.83 -3.78
CA ASN A 139 14.14 -12.50 -4.53
C ASN A 139 12.86 -12.82 -3.71
N GLU A 140 12.66 -12.24 -2.53
CA GLU A 140 11.40 -12.36 -1.78
C GLU A 140 10.22 -11.73 -2.53
N ILE A 141 10.49 -10.72 -3.36
CA ILE A 141 9.52 -10.08 -4.24
C ILE A 141 9.99 -10.22 -5.68
N SER A 142 9.22 -10.95 -6.47
CA SER A 142 9.39 -11.07 -7.92
C SER A 142 7.99 -11.08 -8.55
N VAL A 143 7.51 -9.91 -8.96
CA VAL A 143 6.13 -9.73 -9.46
C VAL A 143 6.12 -8.96 -10.77
N GLU A 144 5.15 -9.26 -11.63
CA GLU A 144 4.93 -8.62 -12.91
C GLU A 144 3.43 -8.48 -13.17
N GLY A 145 3.00 -7.35 -13.73
CA GLY A 145 1.61 -7.18 -14.12
C GLY A 145 1.31 -5.81 -14.68
N GLU A 146 0.33 -5.78 -15.57
CA GLU A 146 -0.16 -4.56 -16.18
C GLU A 146 -1.30 -3.94 -15.37
N HIS A 147 -1.32 -2.61 -15.31
CA HIS A 147 -2.39 -1.87 -14.65
C HIS A 147 -3.53 -1.61 -15.63
N ARG A 148 -4.76 -1.91 -15.20
CA ARG A 148 -5.98 -1.63 -15.96
C ARG A 148 -6.60 -0.28 -15.61
#